data_AF-A0A357MKP3-F1
#
_entry.id   AF-A0A357MKP3-F1
#
_cell.length_a   1.000
_cell.length_b   1.000
_cell.length_c   1.000
_cell.angle_alpha   90.00
_cell.angle_beta   90.00
_cell.angle_gamma   90.00
#
_symmetry.space_group_name_H-M   'P 1'
#
loop_
_entity.id
_entity.type
_entity.pdbx_description
1 polymer ?
#
loop_
_entity_poly.entity_id
_entity_poly.type
_entity_poly.pdbx_seq_one_letter_code
_entity_poly.pdbx_strand_id
1 'polypeptide(L)'
;MILTTTEGQSDLPRYFAQVFAMAQKLGRGRIDFVLDDGRRFRADGAAPGPVAELHIHNGDVFTRLIREGDLGFSDAYLEGWWSTPDLQAFMDLIHRGNDHVYDGFPGMGLIRAYEKLRFWLQRNHKAQARKNIAHHYDLGNDFYKLWLDESMTYSSALFETGQESLERAQEAKYAQLIDQIGAQPGDHILEISCGWGGFGASYDLTLRRWHQTFNDRWDEVAALGFGERFRRMWNYYLTSCASAFEAENCDVTQITVSRPA
;
A
#
# COMPACT_ATOMS: atom_id res chain seq x y z
N MET A 1 -22.69 -21.64 3.01
CA MET A 1 -23.21 -21.43 1.64
C MET A 1 -22.57 -20.15 1.10
N ILE A 2 -22.12 -20.11 -0.15
CA ILE A 2 -21.57 -18.89 -0.75
C ILE A 2 -22.69 -18.23 -1.58
N LEU A 3 -22.97 -16.97 -1.29
CA LEU A 3 -23.96 -16.16 -1.99
C LEU A 3 -23.28 -15.38 -3.11
N THR A 4 -23.88 -15.35 -4.29
CA THR A 4 -23.35 -14.60 -5.45
C THR A 4 -24.26 -13.43 -5.85
N THR A 5 -25.32 -13.19 -5.08
CA THR A 5 -26.29 -12.10 -5.25
C THR A 5 -26.79 -11.61 -3.90
N THR A 6 -27.16 -10.33 -3.82
CA THR A 6 -27.86 -9.74 -2.67
C THR A 6 -29.38 -9.81 -2.80
N GLU A 7 -29.90 -10.25 -3.95
CA GLU A 7 -31.34 -10.42 -4.15
C GLU A 7 -31.92 -11.46 -3.17
N GLY A 8 -33.05 -11.13 -2.55
CA GLY A 8 -33.71 -11.99 -1.57
C GLY A 8 -33.00 -12.06 -0.21
N GLN A 9 -31.94 -11.29 0.02
CA GLN A 9 -31.29 -11.18 1.33
C GLN A 9 -31.88 -10.01 2.13
N SER A 10 -32.28 -10.26 3.37
CA SER A 10 -32.67 -9.21 4.32
C SER A 10 -31.49 -8.80 5.20
N ASP A 11 -31.67 -7.71 5.96
CA ASP A 11 -30.73 -7.28 7.02
C ASP A 11 -29.29 -7.15 6.54
N LEU A 12 -29.10 -6.64 5.33
CA LEU A 12 -27.79 -6.31 4.80
C LEU A 12 -27.33 -4.95 5.34
N PRO A 13 -26.01 -4.79 5.60
CA PRO A 13 -25.47 -3.48 5.94
C PRO A 13 -25.86 -2.40 4.94
N ARG A 14 -26.05 -1.18 5.43
CA ARG A 14 -26.40 -0.04 4.59
C ARG A 14 -25.36 0.13 3.48
N TYR A 15 -25.81 0.32 2.25
CA TYR A 15 -24.98 0.43 1.04
C TYR A 15 -24.23 -0.84 0.58
N PHE A 16 -24.33 -1.96 1.31
CA PHE A 16 -23.63 -3.19 0.92
C PHE A 16 -24.04 -3.70 -0.46
N ALA A 17 -25.34 -3.71 -0.78
CA ALA A 17 -25.81 -4.17 -2.09
C ALA A 17 -25.24 -3.35 -3.25
N GLN A 18 -25.09 -2.04 -3.09
CA GLN A 18 -24.48 -1.16 -4.08
C GLN A 18 -22.98 -1.46 -4.25
N VAL A 19 -22.26 -1.62 -3.14
CA VAL A 19 -20.83 -1.95 -3.15
C VAL A 19 -20.60 -3.34 -3.75
N PHE A 20 -21.45 -4.32 -3.40
CA PHE A 20 -21.37 -5.67 -3.95
C PHE A 20 -21.65 -5.69 -5.47
N ALA A 21 -22.64 -4.92 -5.94
CA ALA A 21 -22.90 -4.78 -7.37
C ALA A 21 -21.73 -4.12 -8.13
N MET A 22 -20.91 -3.30 -7.47
CA MET A 22 -19.67 -2.79 -8.03
C MET A 22 -18.56 -3.83 -8.04
N ALA A 23 -18.41 -4.60 -6.96
CA ALA A 23 -17.48 -5.72 -6.92
C ALA A 23 -17.78 -6.78 -8.00
N GLN A 24 -19.04 -6.98 -8.37
CA GLN A 24 -19.41 -7.87 -9.49
C GLN A 24 -18.95 -7.36 -10.86
N LYS A 25 -18.46 -6.12 -10.96
CA LYS A 25 -17.90 -5.53 -12.18
C LYS A 25 -16.36 -5.55 -12.19
N LEU A 26 -15.73 -6.32 -11.30
CA LEU A 26 -14.29 -6.53 -11.33
C LEU A 26 -13.86 -7.02 -12.72
N GLY A 27 -12.83 -6.40 -13.29
CA GLY A 27 -12.23 -6.85 -14.54
C GLY A 27 -11.50 -8.17 -14.35
N ARG A 28 -10.81 -8.35 -13.23
CA ARG A 28 -10.03 -9.57 -12.94
C ARG A 28 -10.08 -9.96 -11.47
N GLY A 29 -9.93 -11.26 -11.21
CA GLY A 29 -9.79 -11.80 -9.86
C GLY A 29 -11.12 -12.10 -9.18
N ARG A 30 -11.09 -12.17 -7.85
CA ARG A 30 -12.25 -12.53 -7.03
C ARG A 30 -12.18 -11.86 -5.67
N ILE A 31 -13.32 -11.41 -5.16
CA ILE A 31 -13.44 -10.93 -3.78
C ILE A 31 -14.59 -11.61 -3.04
N ASP A 32 -14.30 -12.07 -1.83
CA ASP A 32 -15.29 -12.59 -0.90
C ASP A 32 -15.52 -11.58 0.24
N PHE A 33 -16.76 -11.19 0.51
CA PHE A 33 -17.16 -10.44 1.70
C PHE A 33 -17.76 -11.42 2.71
N VAL A 34 -17.17 -11.49 3.90
CA VAL A 34 -17.69 -12.22 5.06
C VAL A 34 -18.29 -11.20 6.01
N LEU A 35 -19.61 -11.21 6.15
CA LEU A 35 -20.32 -10.34 7.09
C LEU A 35 -20.20 -10.88 8.52
N ASP A 36 -20.50 -10.04 9.50
CA ASP A 36 -20.47 -10.35 10.94
C ASP A 36 -21.41 -11.49 11.35
N ASP A 37 -22.53 -11.63 10.63
CA ASP A 37 -23.48 -12.74 10.77
C ASP A 37 -23.03 -14.06 10.12
N GLY A 38 -21.83 -14.09 9.54
CA GLY A 38 -21.23 -15.26 8.91
C GLY A 38 -21.65 -15.51 7.46
N ARG A 39 -22.55 -14.70 6.88
CA ARG A 39 -22.86 -14.79 5.45
C ARG A 39 -21.65 -14.42 4.62
N ARG A 40 -21.44 -15.19 3.55
CA ARG A 40 -20.34 -14.98 2.60
C ARG A 40 -20.89 -14.63 1.23
N PHE A 41 -20.47 -13.50 0.70
CA PHE A 41 -20.83 -13.00 -0.62
C PHE A 41 -19.61 -12.99 -1.53
N ARG A 42 -19.69 -13.62 -2.69
CA ARG A 42 -18.60 -13.74 -3.66
C ARG A 42 -18.91 -12.97 -4.92
N ALA A 43 -17.97 -12.11 -5.32
CA ALA A 43 -17.95 -11.48 -6.62
C ALA A 43 -16.73 -11.96 -7.41
N ASP A 44 -17.00 -12.56 -8.58
CA ASP A 44 -15.98 -12.99 -9.52
C ASP A 44 -15.83 -11.94 -10.63
N GLY A 45 -14.58 -11.63 -10.98
CA GLY A 45 -14.27 -10.74 -12.09
C GLY A 45 -14.35 -11.43 -13.44
N ALA A 46 -14.30 -10.64 -14.52
CA ALA A 46 -14.44 -11.13 -15.89
C ALA A 46 -13.30 -12.08 -16.33
N ALA A 47 -12.12 -11.98 -15.72
CA ALA A 47 -10.96 -12.83 -16.02
C ALA A 47 -10.25 -13.30 -14.73
N PRO A 48 -9.41 -14.36 -14.81
CA PRO A 48 -8.59 -14.78 -13.68
C PRO A 48 -7.65 -13.66 -13.20
N GLY A 49 -7.42 -13.61 -11.89
CA GLY A 49 -6.60 -12.62 -11.21
C GLY A 49 -6.47 -12.92 -9.71
N PRO A 50 -5.98 -11.95 -8.91
CA PRO A 50 -5.84 -12.09 -7.46
C PRO A 50 -7.16 -12.48 -6.77
N VAL A 51 -7.04 -13.13 -5.62
CA VAL A 51 -8.19 -13.59 -4.83
C VAL A 51 -8.08 -12.97 -3.45
N ALA A 52 -9.06 -12.16 -3.07
CA ALA A 52 -9.10 -11.50 -1.78
C ALA A 52 -10.34 -11.87 -0.97
N GLU A 53 -10.24 -11.69 0.34
CA GLU A 53 -11.34 -11.89 1.28
C GLU A 53 -11.37 -10.73 2.28
N LEU A 54 -12.55 -10.17 2.51
CA LEU A 54 -12.80 -9.10 3.48
C LEU A 54 -13.73 -9.63 4.57
N HIS A 55 -13.34 -9.46 5.82
CA HIS A 55 -14.17 -9.72 6.99
C HIS A 55 -14.71 -8.38 7.50
N ILE A 56 -16.03 -8.24 7.52
CA ILE A 56 -16.71 -7.02 7.90
C ILE A 56 -17.16 -7.13 9.35
N HIS A 57 -16.57 -6.30 10.22
CA HIS A 57 -16.87 -6.26 11.65
C HIS A 57 -17.83 -5.12 11.99
N ASN A 58 -17.93 -4.11 11.12
CA ASN A 58 -18.84 -2.99 11.25
C ASN A 58 -19.46 -2.65 9.89
N GLY A 59 -20.77 -2.80 9.77
CA GLY A 59 -21.54 -2.52 8.55
C GLY A 59 -21.47 -1.06 8.07
N ASP A 60 -21.13 -0.11 8.94
CA ASP A 60 -20.94 1.29 8.56
C ASP A 60 -19.70 1.52 7.69
N VAL A 61 -18.83 0.51 7.51
CA VAL A 61 -17.72 0.56 6.55
C VAL A 61 -18.19 0.93 5.14
N PHE A 62 -19.34 0.42 4.71
CA PHE A 62 -19.87 0.71 3.38
C PHE A 62 -20.41 2.15 3.32
N THR A 63 -21.09 2.62 4.36
CA THR A 63 -21.50 4.03 4.48
C THR A 63 -20.29 4.96 4.40
N ARG A 64 -19.21 4.61 5.09
CA ARG A 64 -17.96 5.39 5.10
C ARG A 64 -17.28 5.37 3.74
N LEU A 65 -17.18 4.21 3.08
CA LEU A 65 -16.67 4.09 1.72
C LEU A 65 -17.43 5.01 0.74
N ILE A 66 -18.77 5.04 0.80
CA ILE A 66 -19.58 5.91 -0.07
C ILE A 66 -19.32 7.40 0.20
N ARG A 67 -19.19 7.78 1.48
CA ARG A 67 -19.11 9.19 1.90
C ARG A 67 -17.70 9.79 1.79
N GLU A 68 -16.70 8.99 2.14
CA GLU A 68 -15.31 9.41 2.36
C GLU A 68 -14.34 8.77 1.36
N GLY A 69 -14.84 7.92 0.46
CA GLY A 69 -14.03 7.28 -0.57
C GLY A 69 -13.05 6.24 -0.02
N ASP A 70 -11.97 6.06 -0.77
CA ASP A 70 -10.85 5.16 -0.48
C ASP A 70 -10.16 5.49 0.85
N LEU A 71 -9.99 6.77 1.17
CA LEU A 71 -9.42 7.20 2.44
C LEU A 71 -10.28 6.77 3.63
N GLY A 72 -11.60 6.94 3.55
CA GLY A 72 -12.51 6.49 4.60
C GLY A 72 -12.52 4.97 4.76
N PHE A 73 -12.41 4.23 3.65
CA PHE A 73 -12.30 2.77 3.69
C PHE A 73 -10.96 2.31 4.29
N SER A 74 -9.88 3.03 4.00
CA SER A 74 -8.55 2.81 4.60
C SER A 74 -8.58 3.08 6.11
N ASP A 75 -9.16 4.19 6.54
CA ASP A 75 -9.30 4.50 7.97
C ASP A 75 -10.14 3.46 8.71
N ALA A 76 -11.19 2.94 8.07
CA ALA A 76 -12.01 1.86 8.61
C ALA A 76 -11.20 0.58 8.87
N TYR A 77 -10.19 0.28 8.04
CA TYR A 77 -9.25 -0.82 8.30
C TYR A 77 -8.41 -0.56 9.56
N LEU A 78 -7.88 0.67 9.70
CA LEU A 78 -7.07 1.10 10.84
C LEU A 78 -7.87 1.09 12.15
N GLU A 79 -9.17 1.36 12.07
CA GLU A 79 -10.11 1.32 13.19
C GLU A 79 -10.69 -0.08 13.45
N GLY A 80 -10.34 -1.07 12.63
CA GLY A 80 -10.77 -2.46 12.81
C GLY A 80 -12.21 -2.76 12.38
N TRP A 81 -12.84 -1.88 11.60
CA TRP A 81 -14.19 -2.09 11.07
C TRP A 81 -14.24 -3.20 10.01
N TRP A 82 -13.11 -3.47 9.39
CA TRP A 82 -12.91 -4.65 8.56
C TRP A 82 -11.49 -5.19 8.71
N SER A 83 -11.29 -6.44 8.33
CA SER A 83 -9.98 -7.08 8.24
C SER A 83 -9.91 -8.03 7.05
N THR A 84 -8.75 -8.59 6.81
CA THR A 84 -8.53 -9.59 5.76
C THR A 84 -7.47 -10.58 6.23
N PRO A 85 -7.56 -11.86 5.86
CA PRO A 85 -6.48 -12.81 6.12
C PRO A 85 -5.22 -12.50 5.31
N ASP A 86 -5.34 -11.79 4.19
CA ASP A 86 -4.21 -11.44 3.32
C ASP A 86 -4.41 -10.05 2.70
N LEU A 87 -3.76 -9.06 3.31
CA LEU A 87 -3.83 -7.68 2.85
C LEU A 87 -3.08 -7.47 1.53
N GLN A 88 -2.02 -8.24 1.26
CA GLN A 88 -1.30 -8.15 -0.01
C GLN A 88 -2.21 -8.59 -1.15
N ALA A 89 -2.88 -9.73 -1.01
CA ALA A 89 -3.81 -10.21 -2.02
C ALA A 89 -4.98 -9.24 -2.27
N PHE A 90 -5.46 -8.56 -1.23
CA PHE A 90 -6.46 -7.49 -1.38
C PHE A 90 -5.91 -6.30 -2.17
N MET A 91 -4.73 -5.79 -1.83
CA MET A 91 -4.12 -4.67 -2.55
C MET A 91 -3.85 -5.03 -4.02
N ASP A 92 -3.31 -6.22 -4.27
CA ASP A 92 -3.02 -6.72 -5.62
C ASP A 92 -4.31 -6.85 -6.44
N LEU A 93 -5.42 -7.31 -5.83
CA LEU A 93 -6.73 -7.32 -6.50
C LEU A 93 -7.16 -5.92 -6.91
N ILE A 94 -6.99 -4.93 -6.04
CA ILE A 94 -7.47 -3.58 -6.26
C ILE A 94 -6.66 -2.84 -7.34
N HIS A 95 -5.33 -3.04 -7.39
CA HIS A 95 -4.46 -2.36 -8.36
C HIS A 95 -4.26 -3.11 -9.69
N ARG A 96 -4.44 -4.45 -9.76
CA ARG A 96 -4.25 -5.21 -11.02
C ARG A 96 -5.49 -5.20 -11.92
N GLY A 97 -5.62 -4.16 -12.75
CA GLY A 97 -6.59 -4.12 -13.84
C GLY A 97 -8.04 -3.93 -13.38
N ASN A 98 -8.21 -3.40 -12.18
CA ASN A 98 -9.49 -3.07 -11.57
C ASN A 98 -9.61 -1.56 -11.26
N ASP A 99 -8.77 -0.71 -11.86
CA ASP A 99 -8.75 0.75 -11.67
C ASP A 99 -10.13 1.39 -11.89
N HIS A 100 -10.95 0.79 -12.75
CA HIS A 100 -12.30 1.24 -13.09
C HIS A 100 -13.32 1.00 -11.98
N VAL A 101 -13.03 0.15 -10.99
CA VAL A 101 -13.92 -0.06 -9.83
C VAL A 101 -14.03 1.23 -9.00
N TYR A 102 -12.98 2.06 -9.00
CA TYR A 102 -13.01 3.39 -8.39
C TYR A 102 -13.85 4.41 -9.18
N ASP A 103 -14.03 4.22 -10.49
CA ASP A 103 -14.79 5.13 -11.37
C ASP A 103 -16.32 4.90 -11.33
N GLY A 104 -16.79 3.84 -10.65
CA GLY A 104 -18.17 3.34 -10.77
C GLY A 104 -19.25 4.04 -9.94
N PHE A 105 -18.92 5.01 -9.07
CA PHE A 105 -19.89 5.64 -8.17
C PHE A 105 -20.56 6.88 -8.80
N PRO A 106 -21.91 6.97 -8.79
CA PRO A 106 -22.61 8.22 -9.13
C PRO A 106 -22.23 9.33 -8.14
N GLY A 107 -21.67 10.44 -8.63
CA GLY A 107 -21.24 11.56 -7.79
C GLY A 107 -19.72 11.67 -7.56
N MET A 108 -18.92 10.73 -8.08
CA MET A 108 -17.45 10.80 -7.98
C MET A 108 -16.83 12.04 -8.61
N GLY A 109 -17.47 12.68 -9.59
CA GLY A 109 -17.01 13.97 -10.10
C GLY A 109 -17.00 15.07 -9.05
N LEU A 110 -17.99 15.07 -8.14
CA LEU A 110 -18.09 16.02 -7.03
C LEU A 110 -17.10 15.70 -5.92
N ILE A 111 -16.92 14.41 -5.60
CA ILE A 111 -15.91 13.95 -4.63
C ILE A 111 -14.50 14.26 -5.14
N ARG A 112 -14.17 13.90 -6.39
CA ARG A 112 -12.88 14.25 -7.02
C ARG A 112 -12.66 15.75 -7.09
N ALA A 113 -13.68 16.55 -7.38
CA ALA A 113 -13.56 18.01 -7.37
C ALA A 113 -13.30 18.55 -5.95
N TYR A 114 -13.99 18.00 -4.94
CA TYR A 114 -13.74 18.32 -3.54
C TYR A 114 -12.34 17.91 -3.08
N GLU A 115 -11.87 16.72 -3.46
CA GLU A 115 -10.52 16.26 -3.15
C GLU A 115 -9.46 17.09 -3.85
N LYS A 116 -9.65 17.41 -5.13
CA LYS A 116 -8.74 18.27 -5.89
C LYS A 116 -8.66 19.66 -5.27
N LEU A 117 -9.79 20.20 -4.79
CA LEU A 117 -9.84 21.44 -4.02
C LEU A 117 -9.14 21.30 -2.66
N ARG A 118 -9.38 20.21 -1.93
CA ARG A 118 -8.74 19.91 -0.63
C ARG A 118 -7.22 19.81 -0.79
N PHE A 119 -6.71 19.05 -1.75
CA PHE A 119 -5.28 18.93 -2.04
C PHE A 119 -4.69 20.25 -2.53
N TRP A 120 -5.42 21.03 -3.33
CA TRP A 120 -5.01 22.38 -3.72
C TRP A 120 -4.86 23.31 -2.51
N LEU A 121 -5.80 23.24 -1.56
CA LEU A 121 -5.75 23.97 -0.28
C LEU A 121 -4.66 23.44 0.67
N GLN A 122 -4.32 22.15 0.57
CA GLN A 122 -3.25 21.50 1.34
C GLN A 122 -1.85 21.62 0.69
N ARG A 123 -1.69 22.43 -0.37
CA ARG A 123 -0.37 22.68 -1.00
C ARG A 123 0.67 23.05 0.05
N ASN A 124 1.84 22.41 -0.03
CA ASN A 124 2.98 22.66 0.85
C ASN A 124 3.49 24.11 0.73
N HIS A 125 2.95 25.00 1.55
CA HIS A 125 3.51 26.30 1.85
C HIS A 125 4.08 26.26 3.28
N LYS A 126 5.11 27.05 3.58
CA LYS A 126 5.90 26.95 4.83
C LYS A 126 5.07 26.83 6.10
N ALA A 127 3.92 27.52 6.18
CA ALA A 127 3.01 27.47 7.32
C ALA A 127 2.26 26.13 7.45
N GLN A 128 1.84 25.52 6.33
CA GLN A 128 1.20 24.20 6.32
C GLN A 128 2.22 23.07 6.46
N ALA A 129 3.42 23.21 5.89
CA ALA A 129 4.51 22.26 6.08
C ALA A 129 4.84 22.10 7.58
N ARG A 130 4.90 23.21 8.33
CA ARG A 130 5.11 23.17 9.79
C ARG A 130 3.98 22.44 10.54
N LYS A 131 2.74 22.55 10.08
CA LYS A 131 1.59 21.81 10.65
C LYS A 131 1.61 20.33 10.27
N ASN A 132 2.01 20.00 9.06
CA ASN A 132 2.15 18.62 8.58
C ASN A 132 3.31 17.88 9.28
N ILE A 133 4.42 18.58 9.57
CA ILE A 133 5.57 18.06 10.32
C ILE A 133 5.21 17.77 11.79
N ALA A 134 4.21 18.46 12.36
CA ALA A 134 3.80 18.29 13.75
C ALA A 134 3.05 16.96 14.03
N HIS A 135 2.63 16.23 13.00
CA HIS A 135 2.08 14.88 13.10
C HIS A 135 3.10 13.81 12.71
N HIS A 136 4.36 14.01 13.09
CA HIS A 136 5.38 12.99 12.87
C HIS A 136 5.36 11.98 14.01
N TYR A 137 5.13 10.72 13.63
CA TYR A 137 5.66 9.60 14.38
C TYR A 137 7.17 9.78 14.39
N ASP A 138 7.75 10.12 15.54
CA ASP A 138 9.19 10.15 15.71
C ASP A 138 9.64 8.68 15.82
N LEU A 139 9.63 8.00 14.67
CA LEU A 139 10.03 6.61 14.55
C LEU A 139 11.54 6.57 14.75
N GLY A 140 11.97 6.21 15.95
CA GLY A 140 13.38 6.07 16.28
C GLY A 140 14.05 4.94 15.52
N ASN A 141 15.38 4.96 15.46
CA ASN A 141 16.17 3.91 14.82
C ASN A 141 15.86 2.50 15.36
N ASP A 142 15.46 2.40 16.63
CA ASP A 142 15.12 1.12 17.25
C ASP A 142 13.89 0.46 16.61
N PHE A 143 12.97 1.25 16.06
CA PHE A 143 11.87 0.74 15.26
C PHE A 143 12.36 0.19 13.92
N TYR A 144 13.14 0.98 13.18
CA TYR A 144 13.59 0.64 11.83
C TYR A 144 14.53 -0.57 11.80
N LYS A 145 15.41 -0.71 12.80
CA LYS A 145 16.32 -1.86 12.95
C LYS A 145 15.62 -3.21 13.04
N LEU A 146 14.34 -3.23 13.40
CA LEU A 146 13.59 -4.48 13.54
C LEU A 146 13.19 -5.07 12.20
N TRP A 147 13.16 -4.30 11.11
CA TRP A 147 12.65 -4.82 9.84
C TRP A 147 13.42 -4.35 8.60
N LEU A 148 14.29 -3.35 8.75
CA LEU A 148 15.35 -3.09 7.78
C LEU A 148 16.49 -4.09 7.96
N ASP A 149 17.27 -4.26 6.91
CA ASP A 149 18.52 -4.99 6.94
C ASP A 149 19.61 -4.20 7.70
N GLU A 150 20.76 -4.83 7.97
CA GLU A 150 21.85 -4.22 8.76
C GLU A 150 22.34 -2.87 8.21
N SER A 151 22.21 -2.63 6.90
CA SER A 151 22.59 -1.37 6.28
C SER A 151 21.69 -0.19 6.67
N MET A 152 20.54 -0.45 7.32
CA MET A 152 19.50 0.55 7.63
C MET A 152 18.99 1.29 6.39
N THR A 153 19.02 0.61 5.24
CA THR A 153 18.65 1.22 3.97
C THR A 153 17.14 1.26 3.80
N TYR A 154 16.55 2.43 4.02
CA TYR A 154 15.14 2.65 3.75
C TYR A 154 14.90 3.16 2.31
N SER A 155 15.28 2.33 1.34
CA SER A 155 14.97 2.51 -0.08
C SER A 155 14.91 1.16 -0.80
N SER A 156 14.44 1.16 -2.05
CA SER A 156 14.44 -0.02 -2.92
C SER A 156 15.81 -0.70 -2.92
N ALA A 157 15.80 -2.03 -2.91
CA ALA A 157 16.95 -2.86 -3.23
C ALA A 157 17.02 -3.17 -4.73
N LEU A 158 18.12 -3.78 -5.18
CA LEU A 158 18.27 -4.29 -6.55
C LEU A 158 18.30 -5.82 -6.51
N PHE A 159 17.23 -6.45 -7.00
CA PHE A 159 17.18 -7.90 -7.16
C PHE A 159 17.46 -8.28 -8.62
N GLU A 160 18.46 -9.13 -8.87
CA GLU A 160 18.75 -9.65 -10.21
C GLU A 160 17.80 -10.80 -10.57
N THR A 161 17.55 -11.70 -9.62
CA THR A 161 16.72 -12.89 -9.80
C THR A 161 15.52 -12.93 -8.85
N GLY A 162 15.55 -12.15 -7.77
CA GLY A 162 14.54 -12.14 -6.71
C GLY A 162 14.77 -13.18 -5.61
N GLN A 163 15.79 -14.02 -5.74
CA GLN A 163 16.15 -15.06 -4.76
C GLN A 163 17.24 -14.62 -3.78
N GLU A 164 17.91 -13.50 -4.05
CA GLU A 164 18.96 -12.94 -3.20
C GLU A 164 18.39 -12.56 -1.83
N SER A 165 19.21 -12.46 -0.78
CA SER A 165 18.76 -11.87 0.48
C SER A 165 18.53 -10.35 0.32
N LEU A 166 17.80 -9.72 1.25
CA LEU A 166 17.55 -8.28 1.17
C LEU A 166 18.87 -7.50 1.28
N GLU A 167 19.75 -7.93 2.18
CA GLU A 167 21.11 -7.38 2.40
C GLU A 167 21.90 -7.39 1.09
N ARG A 168 21.98 -8.56 0.43
CA ARG A 168 22.72 -8.71 -0.83
C ARG A 168 22.15 -7.84 -1.94
N ALA A 169 20.83 -7.69 -1.99
CA ALA A 169 20.17 -6.86 -2.97
C ALA A 169 20.41 -5.35 -2.72
N GLN A 170 20.53 -4.93 -1.46
CA GLN A 170 20.93 -3.56 -1.13
C GLN A 170 22.40 -3.30 -1.52
N GLU A 171 23.31 -4.25 -1.24
CA GLU A 171 24.71 -4.17 -1.67
C GLU A 171 24.83 -4.07 -3.20
N ALA A 172 24.10 -4.90 -3.93
CA ALA A 172 24.09 -4.90 -5.40
C ALA A 172 23.66 -3.53 -5.96
N LYS A 173 22.65 -2.90 -5.34
CA LYS A 173 22.22 -1.55 -5.71
C LYS A 173 23.35 -0.54 -5.55
N TYR A 174 24.03 -0.51 -4.40
CA TYR A 174 25.12 0.43 -4.16
C TYR A 174 26.29 0.20 -5.12
N ALA A 175 26.65 -1.06 -5.38
CA ALA A 175 27.68 -1.40 -6.36
C ALA A 175 27.33 -0.84 -7.75
N GLN A 176 26.08 -1.01 -8.19
CA GLN A 176 25.64 -0.49 -9.48
C GLN A 176 25.63 1.05 -9.53
N LEU A 177 25.26 1.74 -8.45
CA LEU A 177 25.32 3.20 -8.38
C LEU A 177 26.77 3.69 -8.59
N ILE A 178 27.73 3.07 -7.91
CA ILE A 178 29.16 3.41 -8.01
C ILE A 178 29.71 3.15 -9.42
N ASP A 179 29.36 2.00 -10.02
CA ASP A 179 29.75 1.66 -11.39
C ASP A 179 29.18 2.67 -12.40
N GLN A 180 27.92 3.08 -12.25
CA GLN A 180 27.28 4.01 -13.19
C GLN A 180 27.86 5.42 -13.16
N ILE A 181 28.28 5.92 -12.00
CA ILE A 181 28.95 7.22 -11.90
C ILE A 181 30.43 7.13 -12.31
N GLY A 182 30.95 5.93 -12.53
CA GLY A 182 32.33 5.70 -12.94
C GLY A 182 33.37 6.11 -11.90
N ALA A 183 33.00 6.12 -10.61
CA ALA A 183 33.86 6.63 -9.55
C ALA A 183 35.16 5.83 -9.45
N GLN A 184 36.26 6.54 -9.27
CA GLN A 184 37.60 5.98 -9.15
C GLN A 184 38.14 6.16 -7.73
N PRO A 185 39.11 5.32 -7.30
CA PRO A 185 39.83 5.55 -6.06
C PRO A 185 40.45 6.96 -6.03
N GLY A 186 40.08 7.75 -5.03
CA GLY A 186 40.53 9.13 -4.87
C GLY A 186 39.49 10.20 -5.25
N ASP A 187 38.36 9.80 -5.86
CA ASP A 187 37.26 10.71 -6.14
C ASP A 187 36.52 11.13 -4.87
N HIS A 188 35.99 12.35 -4.88
CA HIS A 188 35.11 12.86 -3.82
C HIS A 188 33.64 12.70 -4.24
N ILE A 189 32.91 11.85 -3.53
CA ILE A 189 31.49 11.61 -3.77
C ILE A 189 30.65 12.43 -2.77
N LEU A 190 29.66 13.15 -3.29
CA LEU A 190 28.60 13.77 -2.49
C LEU A 190 27.30 13.00 -2.72
N GLU A 191 26.80 12.39 -1.65
CA GLU A 191 25.49 11.76 -1.65
C GLU A 191 24.46 12.73 -1.03
N ILE A 192 23.43 13.08 -1.79
CA ILE A 192 22.34 13.97 -1.33
C ILE A 192 21.09 13.11 -1.12
N SER A 193 20.74 12.85 0.15
CA SER A 193 19.71 11.90 0.58
C SER A 193 20.11 10.45 0.30
N CYS A 194 20.40 9.68 1.36
CA CYS A 194 20.95 8.31 1.32
C CYS A 194 19.94 7.21 0.95
N GLY A 195 18.91 7.56 0.18
CA GLY A 195 17.90 6.64 -0.33
C GLY A 195 17.58 6.97 -1.78
N TRP A 196 17.06 6.00 -2.51
CA TRP A 196 16.63 6.02 -3.92
C TRP A 196 17.69 5.57 -4.95
N GLY A 197 17.79 4.25 -5.15
CA GLY A 197 18.34 3.63 -6.36
C GLY A 197 17.22 2.81 -7.04
N GLY A 198 17.00 2.99 -8.34
CA GLY A 198 15.69 2.74 -8.94
C GLY A 198 15.48 1.38 -9.59
N PHE A 199 14.46 0.64 -9.13
CA PHE A 199 13.95 -0.60 -9.73
C PHE A 199 12.50 -0.86 -9.28
N GLY A 200 11.48 -0.49 -10.08
CA GLY A 200 10.05 -0.67 -9.69
C GLY A 200 9.71 -2.09 -9.21
N ALA A 201 10.03 -3.11 -10.01
CA ALA A 201 9.80 -4.52 -9.66
C ALA A 201 10.62 -5.00 -8.44
N SER A 202 11.83 -4.46 -8.23
CA SER A 202 12.60 -4.78 -7.01
C SER A 202 12.04 -4.07 -5.78
N TYR A 203 11.36 -2.93 -5.95
CA TYR A 203 10.76 -2.22 -4.83
C TYR A 203 9.52 -2.93 -4.30
N ASP A 204 8.69 -3.49 -5.19
CA ASP A 204 7.63 -4.42 -4.78
C ASP A 204 8.20 -5.52 -3.88
N LEU A 205 9.23 -6.25 -4.35
CA LEU A 205 9.85 -7.31 -3.58
C LEU A 205 10.50 -6.82 -2.27
N THR A 206 11.09 -5.61 -2.27
CA THR A 206 11.64 -4.98 -1.06
C THR A 206 10.54 -4.73 -0.02
N LEU A 207 9.42 -4.13 -0.43
CA LEU A 207 8.30 -3.80 0.45
C LEU A 207 7.61 -5.05 1.00
N ARG A 208 7.45 -6.10 0.18
CA ARG A 208 6.92 -7.40 0.62
C ARG A 208 7.81 -8.07 1.67
N ARG A 209 9.14 -7.98 1.51
CA ARG A 209 10.10 -8.49 2.50
C ARG A 209 10.09 -7.68 3.79
N TRP A 210 10.04 -6.36 3.71
CA TRP A 210 9.86 -5.51 4.89
C TRP A 210 8.56 -5.83 5.62
N HIS A 211 7.45 -6.02 4.89
CA HIS A 211 6.17 -6.40 5.47
C HIS A 211 6.25 -7.75 6.21
N GLN A 212 6.92 -8.75 5.62
CA GLN A 212 7.15 -10.04 6.26
C GLN A 212 7.95 -9.87 7.56
N THR A 213 9.16 -9.29 7.49
CA THR A 213 10.03 -9.12 8.65
C THR A 213 9.36 -8.30 9.76
N PHE A 214 8.64 -7.23 9.39
CA PHE A 214 7.88 -6.41 10.32
C PHE A 214 6.83 -7.21 11.11
N ASN A 215 6.10 -8.13 10.46
CA ASN A 215 5.10 -8.94 11.14
C ASN A 215 5.73 -10.10 11.93
N ASP A 216 6.83 -10.68 11.44
CA ASP A 216 7.58 -11.72 12.16
C ASP A 216 8.19 -11.18 13.46
N ARG A 217 8.54 -9.88 13.48
CA ARG A 217 9.10 -9.18 14.65
C ARG A 217 8.09 -8.26 15.35
N TRP A 218 6.80 -8.48 15.12
CA TRP A 218 5.77 -7.60 15.68
C TRP A 218 5.83 -7.53 17.21
N ASP A 219 6.14 -8.63 17.91
CA ASP A 219 6.22 -8.61 19.37
C ASP A 219 7.33 -7.68 19.88
N GLU A 220 8.46 -7.59 19.18
CA GLU A 220 9.54 -6.63 19.48
C GLU A 220 9.09 -5.20 19.20
N VAL A 221 8.39 -4.97 18.09
CA VAL A 221 7.82 -3.66 17.75
C VAL A 221 6.79 -3.22 18.80
N ALA A 222 5.90 -4.12 19.22
CA ALA A 222 4.89 -3.85 20.24
C ALA A 222 5.54 -3.49 21.58
N ALA A 223 6.67 -4.12 21.93
CA ALA A 223 7.44 -3.79 23.13
C ALA A 223 8.01 -2.36 23.14
N LEU A 224 8.15 -1.71 21.97
CA LEU A 224 8.51 -0.29 21.87
C LEU A 224 7.33 0.66 22.17
N GLY A 225 6.13 0.13 22.44
CA GLY A 225 4.93 0.90 22.77
C GLY A 225 3.96 1.13 21.61
N PHE A 226 4.18 0.47 20.46
CA PHE A 226 3.28 0.56 19.31
C PHE A 226 2.08 -0.38 19.46
N GLY A 227 0.88 0.15 19.24
CA GLY A 227 -0.38 -0.61 19.35
C GLY A 227 -0.88 -1.17 18.02
N GLU A 228 -1.96 -1.95 18.08
CA GLU A 228 -2.57 -2.63 16.93
C GLU A 228 -3.00 -1.67 15.80
N ARG A 229 -3.46 -0.46 16.13
CA ARG A 229 -3.75 0.58 15.12
C ARG A 229 -2.50 0.94 14.30
N PHE A 230 -1.34 1.05 14.96
CA PHE A 230 -0.07 1.33 14.28
C PHE A 230 0.33 0.14 13.41
N ARG A 231 0.17 -1.10 13.90
CA ARG A 231 0.41 -2.31 13.10
C ARG A 231 -0.37 -2.29 11.79
N ARG A 232 -1.68 -2.03 11.89
CA ARG A 232 -2.57 -1.94 10.73
C ARG A 232 -2.13 -0.84 9.79
N MET A 233 -1.78 0.33 10.30
CA MET A 233 -1.31 1.43 9.48
C MET A 233 -0.03 1.08 8.74
N TRP A 234 0.95 0.45 9.41
CA TRP A 234 2.22 0.07 8.79
C TRP A 234 2.04 -1.04 7.76
N ASN A 235 1.20 -2.04 8.05
CA ASN A 235 0.85 -3.09 7.09
C ASN A 235 0.13 -2.52 5.87
N TYR A 236 -0.83 -1.62 6.07
CA TYR A 236 -1.53 -0.94 4.97
C TYR A 236 -0.55 -0.14 4.11
N TYR A 237 0.36 0.61 4.72
CA TYR A 237 1.41 1.34 4.03
C TYR A 237 2.29 0.42 3.17
N LEU A 238 2.92 -0.60 3.76
CA LEU A 238 3.86 -1.47 3.05
C LEU A 238 3.19 -2.25 1.91
N THR A 239 2.00 -2.81 2.15
CA THR A 239 1.27 -3.62 1.16
C THR A 239 0.68 -2.79 0.02
N SER A 240 0.13 -1.60 0.32
CA SER A 240 -0.38 -0.70 -0.71
C SER A 240 0.73 -0.18 -1.62
N CYS A 241 1.89 0.20 -1.04
CA CYS A 241 3.05 0.60 -1.82
C CYS A 241 3.60 -0.54 -2.68
N ALA A 242 3.71 -1.76 -2.14
CA ALA A 242 4.19 -2.92 -2.88
C ALA A 242 3.34 -3.17 -4.13
N SER A 243 2.02 -3.22 -3.93
CA SER A 243 1.04 -3.42 -4.98
C SER A 243 1.03 -2.29 -6.02
N ALA A 244 1.26 -1.04 -5.61
CA ALA A 244 1.35 0.09 -6.55
C ALA A 244 2.58 0.01 -7.47
N PHE A 245 3.72 -0.48 -6.96
CA PHE A 245 4.90 -0.76 -7.80
C PHE A 245 4.68 -1.98 -8.70
N GLU A 246 4.06 -3.04 -8.18
CA GLU A 246 3.74 -4.24 -8.96
C GLU A 246 2.79 -3.95 -10.12
N ALA A 247 1.79 -3.09 -9.89
CA ALA A 247 0.81 -2.68 -10.90
C ALA A 247 1.31 -1.56 -11.84
N GLU A 248 2.58 -1.16 -11.74
CA GLU A 248 3.18 -0.08 -12.54
C GLU A 248 2.48 1.29 -12.38
N ASN A 249 1.71 1.48 -11.31
CA ASN A 249 1.10 2.77 -10.94
C ASN A 249 2.15 3.78 -10.44
N CYS A 250 3.28 3.29 -9.95
CA CYS A 250 4.46 4.04 -9.56
C CYS A 250 5.71 3.30 -10.03
N ASP A 251 6.79 4.05 -10.27
CA ASP A 251 8.08 3.47 -10.67
C ASP A 251 9.24 4.24 -10.02
N VAL A 252 10.42 3.63 -10.00
CA VAL A 252 11.66 4.28 -9.57
C VAL A 252 12.66 4.25 -10.71
N THR A 253 13.05 5.44 -11.16
CA THR A 253 13.99 5.61 -12.26
C THR A 253 15.36 6.05 -11.74
N GLN A 254 16.41 5.42 -12.27
CA GLN A 254 17.78 5.86 -12.07
C GLN A 254 18.25 6.66 -13.28
N ILE A 255 18.77 7.86 -13.05
CA ILE A 255 19.23 8.77 -14.11
C ILE A 255 20.66 9.20 -13.79
N THR A 256 21.59 8.87 -14.69
CA THR A 256 22.97 9.33 -14.62
C THR A 256 23.14 10.55 -15.52
N VAL A 257 23.66 11.63 -14.94
CA VAL A 257 23.89 12.91 -15.64
C VAL A 257 25.35 13.28 -15.53
N SER A 258 25.98 13.61 -16.66
CA SER A 258 27.36 14.09 -16.70
C SER A 258 27.41 15.56 -17.13
N ARG A 259 28.44 16.28 -16.67
CA ARG A 259 28.76 17.59 -17.24
C ARG A 259 29.30 17.36 -18.66
N PRO A 260 28.81 18.08 -19.69
CA PRO A 260 29.38 18.02 -21.02
C PRO A 260 30.89 18.33 -21.00
N ALA A 261 31.63 17.68 -21.90
CA ALA A 261 33.05 17.92 -22.11
C ALA A 261 33.32 19.34 -22.64
#